data_AF-A0A2L0PIT8-F1
#
_entry.id   AF-A0A2L0PIT8-F1
#
_cell.length_a   1.000
_cell.length_b   1.000
_cell.length_c   1.000
_cell.angle_alpha   90.00
_cell.angle_beta   90.00
_cell.angle_gamma   90.00
#
_symmetry.space_group_name_H-M   'P 1'
#
loop_
_entity.id
_entity.type
_entity.pdbx_description
1 polymer ?
#
loop_
_entity_poly.entity_id
_entity_poly.type
_entity_poly.pdbx_seq_one_letter_code
_entity_poly.pdbx_strand_id
1 'polypeptide(L)'
;MQASNSIINLDMLPSNAQLTLKELASSPSKNKRGYTRLSESHIRRLEARGLFPRSRQVIGTRCRFYIAGEVRQWLAEQAQQKA
;
A
#
# COMPACT_ATOMS: atom_id res chain seq x y z
N MET A 1 -15.66 22.84 -6.35
CA MET A 1 -14.60 22.02 -6.96
C MET A 1 -14.64 20.65 -6.30
N GLN A 2 -15.09 19.61 -7.02
CA GLN A 2 -15.23 18.26 -6.46
C GLN A 2 -13.81 17.68 -6.26
N ALA A 3 -13.38 17.54 -5.01
CA ALA A 3 -12.23 16.71 -4.69
C ALA A 3 -12.66 15.27 -4.96
N SER A 4 -12.22 14.72 -6.10
CA SER A 4 -12.42 13.32 -6.48
C SER A 4 -11.81 12.44 -5.40
N ASN A 5 -12.64 12.07 -4.42
CA ASN A 5 -12.31 11.15 -3.35
C ASN A 5 -12.34 9.74 -3.96
N SER A 6 -11.46 9.50 -4.92
CA SER A 6 -11.34 8.23 -5.62
C SER A 6 -10.87 7.21 -4.59
N ILE A 7 -11.84 6.49 -4.02
CA ILE A 7 -11.60 5.22 -3.33
C ILE A 7 -11.12 4.27 -4.43
N ILE A 8 -9.83 4.35 -4.77
CA ILE A 8 -9.26 3.35 -5.69
C ILE A 8 -9.19 2.08 -4.86
N ASN A 9 -10.13 1.17 -5.10
CA ASN A 9 -10.13 -0.14 -4.46
C ASN A 9 -8.92 -0.92 -4.99
N LEU A 10 -8.11 -1.46 -4.07
CA LEU A 10 -6.96 -2.29 -4.43
C LEU A 10 -7.39 -3.49 -5.28
N ASP A 11 -8.63 -3.94 -5.15
CA ASP A 11 -9.23 -5.07 -5.89
C ASP A 11 -9.40 -4.80 -7.39
N MET A 12 -9.50 -3.54 -7.80
CA MET A 12 -9.64 -3.14 -9.21
C MET A 12 -8.30 -3.04 -9.93
N LEU A 13 -7.18 -3.14 -9.20
CA LEU A 13 -5.86 -3.12 -9.78
C LEU A 13 -5.43 -4.52 -10.21
N PRO A 14 -4.70 -4.65 -11.33
CA PRO A 14 -4.10 -5.93 -11.70
C PRO A 14 -3.06 -6.33 -10.64
N SER A 15 -2.91 -7.63 -10.39
CA SER A 15 -2.06 -8.14 -9.30
C SER A 15 -0.58 -7.73 -9.43
N ASN A 16 -0.11 -7.46 -10.65
CA ASN A 16 1.24 -6.98 -10.95
C ASN A 16 1.38 -5.44 -10.91
N ALA A 17 0.32 -4.70 -10.59
CA ALA A 17 0.38 -3.25 -10.50
C ALA A 17 1.45 -2.83 -9.47
N GLN A 18 2.26 -1.87 -9.87
CA GLN A 18 3.33 -1.31 -9.04
C GLN A 18 2.79 -0.08 -8.32
N LEU A 19 2.82 -0.13 -6.99
CA LEU A 19 2.31 0.92 -6.12
C LEU A 19 3.46 1.54 -5.34
N THR A 20 3.51 2.87 -5.31
CA THR A 20 4.48 3.57 -4.47
C THR A 20 4.02 3.60 -3.02
N LEU A 21 4.95 3.81 -2.08
CA LEU A 21 4.65 3.96 -0.66
C LEU A 21 3.58 5.06 -0.40
N LYS A 22 3.60 6.15 -1.16
CA LYS A 22 2.65 7.28 -1.06
C LYS A 22 1.24 6.96 -1.54
N GLU A 23 1.09 5.91 -2.34
CA GLU A 23 -0.21 5.44 -2.82
C GLU A 23 -0.77 4.39 -1.87
N LEU A 24 0.09 3.53 -1.33
CA LEU A 24 -0.29 2.56 -0.30
C LEU A 24 -0.68 3.23 1.01
N ALA A 25 0.09 4.22 1.45
CA ALA A 25 -0.13 4.85 2.73
C ALA A 25 -1.36 5.77 2.72
N SER A 26 -2.18 5.65 3.76
CA SER A 26 -3.16 6.65 4.11
C SER A 26 -2.50 7.82 4.83
N SER A 27 -2.85 9.02 4.41
CA SER A 27 -2.43 10.25 5.05
C SER A 27 -3.66 10.98 5.58
N PRO A 28 -3.94 10.89 6.90
CA PRO A 28 -5.04 11.63 7.50
C PRO A 28 -4.85 13.15 7.36
N SER A 29 -3.60 13.62 7.39
CA SER A 29 -3.27 15.05 7.25
C SER A 29 -3.53 15.61 5.84
N LYS A 30 -3.53 14.77 4.80
CA LYS A 30 -3.86 15.19 3.42
C LYS A 30 -5.28 14.77 2.99
N ASN A 31 -6.11 14.29 3.93
CA ASN A 31 -7.40 13.66 3.65
C ASN A 31 -7.34 12.63 2.50
N LYS A 32 -6.21 11.93 2.39
CA LYS A 32 -5.95 10.96 1.32
C LYS A 32 -6.05 9.56 1.93
N ARG A 33 -7.06 8.81 1.50
CA ARG A 33 -7.17 7.37 1.80
C ARG A 33 -6.29 6.62 0.80
N GLY A 34 -5.17 6.11 1.28
CA GLY A 34 -4.34 5.18 0.51
C GLY A 34 -4.99 3.80 0.46
N TYR A 35 -4.42 2.90 -0.32
CA TYR A 35 -4.92 1.52 -0.44
C TYR A 35 -4.90 0.77 0.89
N THR A 36 -4.01 1.15 1.80
CA THR A 36 -3.95 0.61 3.16
C THR A 36 -4.42 1.66 4.17
N ARG A 37 -4.94 1.22 5.31
CA ARG A 37 -5.27 2.10 6.45
C ARG A 37 -4.04 2.55 7.26
N LEU A 38 -2.84 2.26 6.78
CA LEU A 38 -1.59 2.48 7.50
C LEU A 38 -0.89 3.75 7.00
N SER A 39 -0.12 4.39 7.87
CA SER A 39 0.76 5.51 7.50
C SER A 39 2.08 5.01 6.89
N GLU A 40 2.78 5.87 6.15
CA GLU A 40 4.07 5.53 5.53
C GLU A 40 5.09 5.03 6.56
N SER A 41 5.16 5.67 7.72
CA SER A 41 6.06 5.29 8.82
C SER A 41 5.70 3.92 9.41
N HIS A 42 4.41 3.59 9.47
CA HIS A 42 3.96 2.29 9.96
C HIS A 42 4.31 1.19 8.96
N ILE A 43 4.07 1.42 7.66
CA ILE A 43 4.45 0.48 6.59
C ILE A 43 5.95 0.20 6.62
N ARG A 44 6.80 1.24 6.71
CA ARG A 44 8.27 1.07 6.83
C ARG A 44 8.68 0.26 8.05
N ARG A 45 8.00 0.44 9.18
CA ARG A 45 8.27 -0.33 10.40
C ARG A 45 7.88 -1.80 10.25
N LEU A 46 6.75 -2.08 9.61
CA LEU A 46 6.31 -3.46 9.35
C LEU A 46 7.23 -4.14 8.34
N GLU A 47 7.65 -3.43 7.28
CA GLU A 47 8.65 -3.92 6.33
C GLU A 47 9.97 -4.25 7.04
N ALA A 48 10.45 -3.37 7.92
CA ALA A 48 11.66 -3.62 8.71
C ALA A 48 11.53 -4.83 9.66
N ARG A 49 10.31 -5.17 10.09
CA ARG A 49 10.01 -6.36 10.90
C ARG A 49 9.79 -7.62 10.07
N GLY A 50 9.80 -7.53 8.73
CA GLY A 50 9.44 -8.64 7.84
C GLY A 50 7.94 -8.99 7.86
N LEU A 51 7.10 -8.13 8.43
CA LEU A 51 5.66 -8.34 8.54
C LEU A 51 4.88 -7.73 7.38
N PHE A 52 5.50 -6.96 6.49
CA PHE A 52 4.86 -6.35 5.32
C PHE A 52 5.57 -6.79 4.03
N PRO A 53 4.87 -6.88 2.89
CA PRO A 53 5.50 -7.18 1.60
C PRO A 53 6.72 -6.31 1.33
N ARG A 54 7.78 -6.94 0.83
CA ARG A 54 9.06 -6.25 0.62
C ARG A 54 8.96 -5.31 -0.57
N SER A 55 9.43 -4.08 -0.39
CA SER A 55 9.50 -3.15 -1.49
C SER A 55 10.55 -3.60 -2.53
N ARG A 56 10.20 -3.51 -3.81
CA ARG A 56 11.07 -3.80 -4.95
C ARG A 56 11.59 -2.50 -5.53
N GLN A 57 12.89 -2.45 -5.81
CA GLN A 57 13.48 -1.35 -6.57
C GLN A 57 13.44 -1.70 -8.05
N VAL A 58 12.83 -0.83 -8.86
CA VAL A 58 12.86 -0.96 -10.32
C VAL A 58 14.19 -0.43 -10.83
N ILE A 59 14.86 -1.22 -11.68
CA ILE A 59 16.14 -0.88 -12.29
C ILE A 59 16.01 0.48 -13.00
N GLY A 60 16.91 1.42 -12.70
CA GLY A 60 16.90 2.76 -13.27
C GLY A 60 16.09 3.82 -12.50
N THR A 61 15.34 3.44 -11.45
CA THR A 61 14.61 4.42 -10.61
C THR A 61 15.14 4.43 -9.17
N ARG A 62 15.17 5.61 -8.54
CA ARG A 62 15.46 5.76 -7.09
C ARG A 62 14.26 5.41 -6.19
N CYS A 63 13.11 5.11 -6.79
CA CYS A 63 11.86 4.82 -6.10
C CYS A 63 11.73 3.31 -5.85
N ARG A 64 11.08 3.00 -4.73
CA ARG A 64 10.69 1.63 -4.38
C ARG A 64 9.19 1.48 -4.58
N PHE A 65 8.82 0.31 -5.07
CA PHE A 65 7.46 -0.03 -5.43
C PHE A 65 7.05 -1.32 -4.73
N TYR A 66 5.77 -1.46 -4.49
CA TYR A 66 5.14 -2.63 -3.91
C TYR A 66 4.21 -3.23 -4.95
N ILE A 67 4.06 -4.55 -4.92
CA ILE A 67 3.18 -5.25 -5.85
C ILE A 67 1.77 -5.30 -5.25
N ALA A 68 0.78 -4.84 -5.99
CA ALA A 68 -0.60 -4.75 -5.52
C ALA A 68 -1.15 -6.11 -5.05
N GLY A 69 -0.83 -7.19 -5.75
CA GLY A 69 -1.23 -8.55 -5.37
C GLY A 69 -0.68 -8.99 -4.02
N GLU A 70 0.61 -8.72 -3.75
CA GLU A 70 1.24 -9.07 -2.45
C GLU A 70 0.61 -8.27 -1.31
N VAL A 71 0.33 -6.98 -1.53
CA VAL A 71 -0.33 -6.13 -0.53
C VAL A 71 -1.76 -6.58 -0.28
N ARG A 72 -2.50 -6.99 -1.33
CA ARG A 72 -3.88 -7.49 -1.20
C ARG A 72 -3.90 -8.78 -0.38
N GLN A 73 -3.01 -9.72 -0.70
CA GLN A 73 -2.87 -10.97 0.03
C GLN A 73 -2.55 -10.70 1.50
N TRP A 74 -1.60 -9.82 1.77
CA TRP A 74 -1.26 -9.42 3.13
C TRP A 74 -2.44 -8.81 3.90
N LEU A 75 -3.22 -7.94 3.25
CA LEU A 75 -4.42 -7.37 3.87
C LEU A 75 -5.46 -8.45 4.20
N ALA A 76 -5.61 -9.46 3.34
CA ALA A 76 -6.49 -10.60 3.58
C ALA A 76 -5.99 -11.46 4.76
N GLU A 77 -4.69 -11.72 4.85
CA GLU A 77 -4.07 -12.43 5.97
C GLU A 77 -4.23 -11.69 7.30
N GLN A 78 -4.09 -10.36 7.30
CA GLN A 78 -4.33 -9.54 8.49
C GLN A 78 -5.81 -9.54 8.92
N ALA A 79 -6.75 -9.61 7.97
CA ALA A 79 -8.16 -9.75 8.28
C ALA A 79 -8.47 -11.12 8.90
N GLN A 80 -7.79 -12.18 8.45
CA GLN A 80 -7.93 -13.53 8.99
C GLN A 80 -7.26 -13.71 10.37
N GLN A 81 -6.10 -13.11 10.60
CA GLN A 81 -5.41 -13.18 11.91
C GLN A 81 -6.16 -12.47 13.04
N LYS A 82 -7.16 -11.65 12.70
CA LYS A 82 -7.95 -10.88 13.66
C LYS A 82 -9.31 -11.51 13.99
N ALA A 83 -9.55 -12.74 13.54
CA ALA A 83 -10.76 -13.53 13.81
C ALA A 83 -10.58 -14.49 14.99
#